data_AF-A0A7W7Z9B7-F1
#
_entry.id   AF-A0A7W7Z9B7-F1
#
_cell.length_a   1.000
_cell.length_b   1.000
_cell.length_c   1.000
_cell.angle_alpha   90.00
_cell.angle_beta   90.00
_cell.angle_gamma   90.00
#
_symmetry.space_group_name_H-M   'P 1'
#
loop_
_entity.id
_entity.type
_entity.pdbx_description
1 polymer ?
#
loop_
_entity_poly.entity_id
_entity_poly.type
_entity_poly.pdbx_seq_one_letter_code
_entity_poly.pdbx_strand_id
1 'polypeptide(L)'
;MRVLLALAMTLALITIAGAQSQNLRIDNSGGRDVTVTLFSTRDVRDLTLTPIGAPAWIAECSTCAHRILTAPMHFSGQSELFAGGTLRVTDIASGEQKTAVGLWHVKSIAGTLDIVLTLPSERYVAAVLSAETDAKEPEESLRAMAVVARTYALSGPHYAVPAGHLKADLCDSTECQAARFGAVSSSIEQVVWQTAGETLWFGQRRAEVYFSQSCGGMTEEAYAAWAAVHAAPYLNAHTDPYCVRRNASGWHTEIKPSELAAIATTQHWRLPTEIVAVKVTKRGAGHRALLLEFAGPSGNRSQVSASALRLAIGRALGWSKVRSDWYEIGVRNGALIFDGRGFGHGVGLCQFGATEMAVEHKSAREILAFYFPGTRAGIGPDDGGWITDSVAGVAVRSARQLTPQQREETEASWQQAKTMFVPRASVTPEIVFAPSAELFRQMTSQPGWMLASTSGSRIVINAKATPGLKLQKTLQHEMLHVLVESETSAKIPLWLREGLVEALGGQAGSNMPSDSAIESELSRPTSREASEQAHRAAGARVQAMISRYGLAQVRSWLGSGVPANAN
;
A
#
# COMPACT_ATOMS: atom_id res chain seq x y z
N MET A 1 37.41 -17.44 19.02
CA MET A 1 37.99 -17.46 17.65
C MET A 1 36.82 -17.77 16.71
N ARG A 2 36.06 -16.83 16.15
CA ARG A 2 36.31 -15.47 15.66
C ARG A 2 35.47 -14.43 16.43
N VAL A 3 36.18 -13.64 17.23
CA VAL A 3 35.99 -12.21 17.43
C VAL A 3 36.54 -11.52 16.17
N LEU A 4 36.05 -10.32 15.82
CA LEU A 4 36.45 -9.42 14.69
C LEU A 4 35.47 -9.38 13.50
N LEU A 5 34.46 -8.49 13.58
CA LEU A 5 34.27 -7.31 12.71
C LEU A 5 32.89 -6.67 12.99
N ALA A 6 32.81 -5.80 14.01
CA ALA A 6 31.73 -4.84 14.18
C ALA A 6 32.24 -3.68 15.06
N LEU A 7 33.37 -3.11 14.66
CA LEU A 7 33.97 -1.95 15.30
C LEU A 7 34.61 -1.07 14.23
N ALA A 8 33.76 -0.35 13.50
CA ALA A 8 34.12 0.81 12.69
C ALA A 8 32.85 1.57 12.32
N MET A 9 32.31 2.34 13.26
CA MET A 9 31.50 3.51 12.93
C MET A 9 31.89 4.65 13.88
N THR A 10 33.17 4.97 13.85
CA THR A 10 33.73 6.23 14.33
C THR A 10 33.36 7.32 13.33
N LEU A 11 32.99 8.50 13.84
CA LEU A 11 32.82 9.78 13.12
C LEU A 11 33.24 9.76 11.64
N ALA A 12 32.26 9.70 10.75
CA ALA A 12 32.42 10.20 9.40
C ALA A 12 31.72 11.56 9.34
N LEU A 13 32.46 12.63 9.63
CA LEU A 13 32.20 13.94 9.02
C LEU A 13 32.34 13.75 7.51
N ILE A 14 31.24 13.40 6.85
CA ILE A 14 31.13 13.52 5.41
C ILE A 14 30.34 14.79 5.17
N THR A 15 31.06 15.82 4.76
CA THR A 15 30.52 16.89 3.94
C THR A 15 29.66 16.27 2.85
N ILE A 16 28.34 16.39 2.95
CA ILE A 16 27.43 16.18 1.82
C ILE A 16 27.60 17.39 0.91
N ALA A 17 28.75 17.44 0.23
CA ALA A 17 28.94 18.29 -0.91
C ALA A 17 28.33 17.57 -2.11
N GLY A 18 27.20 18.08 -2.58
CA GLY A 18 26.64 17.78 -3.89
C GLY A 18 26.20 16.33 -4.09
N ALA A 19 25.03 15.97 -3.54
CA ALA A 19 24.19 15.02 -4.23
C ALA A 19 23.94 15.59 -5.63
N GLN A 20 24.65 15.07 -6.63
CA GLN A 20 24.32 15.30 -8.03
C GLN A 20 22.84 15.05 -8.17
N SER A 21 22.13 16.07 -8.64
CA SER A 21 20.77 16.02 -9.12
C SER A 21 20.68 14.95 -10.19
N GLN A 22 20.51 13.70 -9.79
CA GLN A 22 19.84 12.74 -10.64
C GLN A 22 18.49 13.38 -10.90
N ASN A 23 18.22 13.68 -12.17
CA ASN A 23 16.89 14.00 -12.67
C ASN A 23 15.99 12.78 -12.35
N LEU A 24 15.56 12.65 -11.10
CA LEU A 24 14.43 11.84 -10.71
C LEU A 24 13.27 12.44 -11.50
N ARG A 25 12.97 11.82 -12.64
CA ARG A 25 11.77 12.15 -13.42
C ARG A 25 10.62 12.17 -12.43
N ILE A 26 9.89 13.27 -12.38
CA ILE A 26 8.73 13.40 -11.51
C ILE A 26 7.75 12.31 -11.96
N ASP A 27 7.61 11.29 -11.14
CA ASP A 27 6.68 10.20 -11.41
C ASP A 27 5.27 10.69 -11.10
N ASN A 28 4.65 11.34 -12.09
CA ASN A 28 3.27 11.83 -12.05
C ASN A 28 2.26 10.76 -12.48
N SER A 29 2.68 9.49 -12.52
CA SER A 29 1.81 8.42 -12.99
C SER A 29 0.76 8.02 -11.94
N GLY A 30 0.89 8.49 -10.70
CA GLY A 30 -0.02 8.23 -9.58
C GLY A 30 0.39 7.01 -8.74
N GLY A 31 1.30 6.17 -9.20
CA GLY A 31 1.77 5.01 -8.41
C GLY A 31 2.90 4.27 -9.09
N ARG A 32 3.45 3.26 -8.42
CA ARG A 32 4.42 2.33 -8.98
C ARG A 32 4.47 1.07 -8.12
N ASP A 33 5.08 0.02 -8.63
CA ASP A 33 5.44 -1.12 -7.79
C ASP A 33 6.48 -0.69 -6.75
N VAL A 34 6.27 -1.09 -5.49
CA VAL A 34 7.19 -0.83 -4.36
C VAL A 34 7.83 -2.13 -3.92
N THR A 35 9.04 -2.03 -3.37
CA THR A 35 9.81 -3.18 -2.86
C THR A 35 9.87 -3.11 -1.34
N VAL A 36 9.46 -4.18 -0.67
CA VAL A 36 9.33 -4.24 0.79
C VAL A 36 10.15 -5.41 1.31
N THR A 37 11.16 -5.14 2.14
CA THR A 37 11.83 -6.21 2.90
C THR A 37 10.91 -6.68 4.02
N LEU A 38 10.88 -7.99 4.25
CA LEU A 38 10.01 -8.59 5.27
C LEU A 38 10.81 -8.79 6.55
N PHE A 39 10.43 -8.02 7.57
CA PHE A 39 11.00 -8.09 8.90
C PHE A 39 10.67 -9.43 9.56
N SER A 40 11.67 -9.97 10.25
CA SER A 40 11.56 -11.11 11.14
C SER A 40 12.31 -10.82 12.43
N THR A 41 11.80 -11.33 13.55
CA THR A 41 12.45 -11.23 14.86
C THR A 41 13.64 -12.19 15.02
N ARG A 42 13.85 -13.06 14.04
CA ARG A 42 14.91 -14.06 14.00
C ARG A 42 15.50 -14.19 12.60
N ASP A 43 16.67 -14.81 12.52
CA ASP A 43 17.21 -15.28 11.26
C ASP A 43 16.29 -16.33 10.64
N VAL A 44 15.68 -15.99 9.50
CA VAL A 44 14.91 -16.95 8.71
C VAL A 44 15.90 -17.83 7.94
N ARG A 45 15.72 -19.15 7.97
CA ARG A 45 16.61 -20.10 7.25
C ARG A 45 15.87 -21.01 6.29
N ASP A 46 14.61 -21.28 6.61
CA ASP A 46 13.77 -22.23 5.90
C ASP A 46 12.37 -21.65 5.77
N LEU A 47 11.81 -21.73 4.56
CA LEU A 47 10.48 -21.23 4.22
C LEU A 47 9.62 -22.33 3.62
N THR A 48 8.32 -22.18 3.77
CA THR A 48 7.32 -22.88 2.95
C THR A 48 6.54 -21.87 2.12
N LEU A 49 6.61 -21.99 0.79
CA LEU A 49 5.83 -21.22 -0.17
C LEU A 49 4.57 -22.01 -0.51
N THR A 50 3.40 -21.48 -0.16
CA THR A 50 2.11 -22.12 -0.44
C THR A 50 1.31 -21.29 -1.44
N PRO A 51 0.97 -21.80 -2.63
CA PRO A 51 0.07 -21.12 -3.56
C PRO A 51 -1.35 -21.02 -2.97
N ILE A 52 -1.98 -19.85 -3.11
CA ILE A 52 -3.35 -19.60 -2.64
C ILE A 52 -4.24 -19.23 -3.84
N GLY A 53 -5.22 -20.08 -4.15
CA GLY A 53 -6.14 -19.84 -5.26
C GLY A 53 -5.51 -20.15 -6.62
N ALA A 54 -5.36 -19.12 -7.47
CA ALA A 54 -4.73 -19.29 -8.78
C ALA A 54 -3.28 -19.80 -8.64
N PRO A 55 -2.79 -20.64 -9.58
CA PRO A 55 -1.45 -21.19 -9.51
C PRO A 55 -0.41 -20.08 -9.50
N ALA A 56 0.42 -20.08 -8.46
CA ALA A 56 1.62 -19.28 -8.41
C ALA A 56 2.68 -19.86 -9.35
N TRP A 57 3.78 -19.15 -9.52
CA TRP A 57 4.93 -19.65 -10.26
C TRP A 57 6.21 -19.40 -9.48
N ILE A 58 7.25 -20.16 -9.81
CA ILE A 58 8.61 -20.01 -9.29
C ILE A 58 9.63 -19.97 -10.44
N ALA A 59 10.76 -19.33 -10.21
CA ALA A 59 11.92 -19.33 -11.11
C ALA A 59 13.22 -19.20 -10.29
N GLU A 60 14.28 -19.87 -10.72
CA GLU A 60 15.59 -19.86 -10.04
C GLU A 60 16.46 -18.66 -10.47
N CYS A 61 16.02 -17.90 -11.46
CA CYS A 61 16.65 -16.66 -11.89
C CYS A 61 15.64 -15.73 -12.56
N SER A 62 15.98 -14.44 -12.70
CA SER A 62 15.08 -13.41 -13.25
C SER A 62 14.73 -13.59 -14.73
N THR A 63 15.50 -14.39 -15.47
CA THR A 63 15.28 -14.70 -16.89
C THR A 63 14.93 -16.17 -17.15
N CYS A 64 14.82 -16.96 -16.08
CA CYS A 64 14.56 -18.39 -16.16
C CYS A 64 13.09 -18.65 -16.52
N ALA A 65 12.83 -19.80 -17.16
CA ALA A 65 11.47 -20.22 -17.44
C ALA A 65 10.69 -20.41 -16.12
N HIS A 66 9.48 -19.87 -16.07
CA HIS A 66 8.60 -20.01 -14.91
C HIS A 66 8.10 -21.45 -14.80
N ARG A 67 8.20 -22.02 -13.60
CA ARG A 67 7.58 -23.30 -13.24
C ARG A 67 6.34 -23.02 -12.41
N ILE A 68 5.22 -23.63 -12.78
CA ILE A 68 3.98 -23.48 -12.02
C ILE A 68 4.11 -24.17 -10.66
N LEU A 69 3.71 -23.48 -9.60
CA LEU A 69 3.64 -23.97 -8.25
C LEU A 69 2.18 -24.27 -7.89
N THR A 70 1.82 -25.55 -7.84
CA THR A 70 0.46 -26.03 -7.52
C THR A 70 0.32 -26.60 -6.12
N ALA A 71 1.42 -26.88 -5.43
CA ALA A 71 1.47 -27.42 -4.09
C ALA A 71 2.50 -26.67 -3.23
N PRO A 72 2.41 -26.75 -1.89
CA PRO A 72 3.42 -26.17 -1.01
C PRO A 72 4.83 -26.65 -1.36
N MET A 73 5.80 -25.72 -1.39
CA MET A 73 7.21 -26.00 -1.61
C MET A 73 8.04 -25.52 -0.43
N HIS A 74 8.90 -26.40 0.09
CA HIS A 74 9.93 -26.04 1.04
C HIS A 74 11.12 -25.42 0.32
N PHE A 75 11.67 -24.35 0.89
CA PHE A 75 12.86 -23.68 0.39
C PHE A 75 13.84 -23.46 1.54
N SER A 76 15.03 -24.03 1.37
CA SER A 76 16.14 -23.96 2.30
C SER A 76 17.43 -23.83 1.50
N GLY A 77 18.33 -22.90 1.85
CA GLY A 77 19.72 -22.95 1.37
C GLY A 77 20.16 -21.87 0.37
N GLN A 78 21.38 -22.05 -0.17
CA GLN A 78 22.29 -21.05 -0.75
C GLN A 78 21.91 -20.45 -2.13
N SER A 79 20.66 -20.62 -2.54
CA SER A 79 20.17 -20.21 -3.87
C SER A 79 19.33 -18.93 -3.82
N GLU A 80 19.04 -18.40 -5.00
CA GLU A 80 18.10 -17.31 -5.23
C GLU A 80 16.81 -17.88 -5.82
N LEU A 81 15.67 -17.32 -5.44
CA LEU A 81 14.35 -17.75 -5.88
C LEU A 81 13.47 -16.55 -6.15
N PHE A 82 12.80 -16.58 -7.29
CA PHE A 82 11.70 -15.69 -7.65
C PHE A 82 10.41 -16.48 -7.58
N ALA A 83 9.36 -15.91 -7.00
CA ALA A 83 8.05 -16.51 -6.99
C ALA A 83 6.96 -15.46 -7.20
N GLY A 84 5.98 -15.73 -8.06
CA GLY A 84 4.93 -14.76 -8.38
C GLY A 84 3.53 -15.32 -8.22
N GLY A 85 2.58 -14.41 -8.02
CA GLY A 85 1.17 -14.73 -7.76
C GLY A 85 0.79 -14.56 -6.29
N THR A 86 -0.33 -15.13 -5.88
CA THR A 86 -0.78 -15.12 -4.48
C THR A 86 -0.09 -16.25 -3.72
N LEU A 87 0.83 -15.89 -2.83
CA LEU A 87 1.59 -16.84 -2.02
C LEU A 87 1.41 -16.56 -0.54
N ARG A 88 1.33 -17.62 0.23
CA ARG A 88 1.57 -17.62 1.67
C ARG A 88 2.97 -18.14 1.94
N VAL A 89 3.84 -17.27 2.43
CA VAL A 89 5.20 -17.58 2.86
C VAL A 89 5.18 -17.82 4.36
N THR A 90 5.64 -19.00 4.77
CA THR A 90 5.71 -19.40 6.19
C THR A 90 7.16 -19.63 6.59
N ASP A 91 7.65 -18.91 7.60
CA ASP A 91 8.92 -19.26 8.25
C ASP A 91 8.71 -20.52 9.09
N ILE A 92 9.44 -21.59 8.76
CA ILE A 92 9.25 -22.91 9.36
C ILE A 92 9.60 -22.89 10.86
N ALA A 93 10.62 -22.13 11.24
CA ALA A 93 11.07 -22.11 12.63
C ALA A 93 10.08 -21.34 13.53
N SER A 94 9.44 -20.30 12.99
CA SER A 94 8.49 -19.46 13.76
C SER A 94 7.04 -19.85 13.64
N GLY A 95 6.67 -20.44 12.51
CA GLY A 95 5.28 -20.51 12.08
C GLY A 95 4.69 -19.16 11.66
N GLU A 96 5.47 -18.08 11.59
CA GLU A 96 5.01 -16.78 11.11
C GLU A 96 4.64 -16.88 9.64
N GLN A 97 3.49 -16.32 9.26
CA GLN A 97 2.93 -16.39 7.92
C GLN A 97 2.70 -15.00 7.36
N LYS A 98 3.12 -14.78 6.12
CA LYS A 98 2.81 -13.58 5.34
C LYS A 98 2.15 -14.02 4.04
N THR A 99 0.92 -13.55 3.80
CA THR A 99 0.17 -13.86 2.57
C THR A 99 0.03 -12.60 1.74
N ALA A 100 0.56 -12.61 0.52
CA ALA A 100 0.49 -11.46 -0.37
C ALA A 100 0.48 -11.87 -1.84
N VAL A 101 0.00 -10.95 -2.68
CA VAL A 101 0.13 -11.02 -4.13
C VAL A 101 1.25 -10.11 -4.55
N GLY A 102 2.19 -10.64 -5.33
CA GLY A 102 3.31 -9.87 -5.84
C GLY A 102 4.39 -10.77 -6.39
N LEU A 103 5.58 -10.19 -6.56
CA LEU A 103 6.80 -10.90 -6.87
C LEU A 103 7.63 -11.01 -5.59
N TRP A 104 7.82 -12.23 -5.12
CA TRP A 104 8.67 -12.58 -4.00
C TRP A 104 10.07 -12.88 -4.52
N HIS A 105 11.07 -12.21 -3.95
CA HIS A 105 12.47 -12.45 -4.22
C HIS A 105 13.13 -12.91 -2.92
N VAL A 106 13.57 -14.16 -2.91
CA VAL A 106 14.22 -14.80 -1.76
C VAL A 106 15.66 -15.10 -2.12
N LYS A 107 16.61 -14.67 -1.29
CA LYS A 107 18.03 -14.92 -1.50
C LYS A 107 18.69 -15.37 -0.20
N SER A 108 19.48 -16.44 -0.27
CA SER A 108 20.31 -16.81 0.89
C SER A 108 21.57 -15.95 0.99
N ILE A 109 21.83 -15.44 2.20
CA ILE A 109 22.99 -14.65 2.59
C ILE A 109 23.55 -15.27 3.87
N ALA A 110 24.77 -15.79 3.83
CA ALA A 110 25.45 -16.38 5.00
C ALA A 110 24.62 -17.43 5.79
N GLY A 111 23.72 -18.15 5.11
CA GLY A 111 22.87 -19.18 5.72
C GLY A 111 21.54 -18.66 6.29
N THR A 112 21.21 -17.38 6.09
CA THR A 112 19.91 -16.78 6.37
C THR A 112 19.22 -16.36 5.08
N LEU A 113 17.90 -16.29 5.07
CA LEU A 113 17.10 -15.90 3.92
C LEU A 113 16.72 -14.43 4.03
N ASP A 114 17.11 -13.67 3.02
CA ASP A 114 16.67 -12.31 2.79
C ASP A 114 15.47 -12.34 1.83
N ILE A 115 14.39 -11.65 2.20
CA ILE A 115 13.09 -11.78 1.54
C ILE A 115 12.57 -10.38 1.20
N VAL A 116 12.38 -10.12 -0.09
CA VAL A 116 11.79 -8.88 -0.60
C VAL A 116 10.52 -9.20 -1.38
N LEU A 117 9.45 -8.47 -1.08
CA LEU A 117 8.19 -8.50 -1.80
C LEU A 117 8.06 -7.25 -2.67
N THR A 118 7.90 -7.43 -3.97
CA THR A 118 7.53 -6.37 -4.91
C THR A 118 6.04 -6.44 -5.21
N LEU A 119 5.31 -5.34 -4.96
CA LEU A 119 3.86 -5.27 -5.11
C LEU A 119 3.37 -3.89 -5.55
N PRO A 120 2.18 -3.79 -6.16
CA PRO A 120 1.51 -2.51 -6.43
C PRO A 120 1.40 -1.63 -5.17
N SER A 121 1.69 -0.33 -5.29
CA SER A 121 1.60 0.64 -4.19
C SER A 121 0.22 0.65 -3.53
N GLU A 122 -0.87 0.46 -4.28
CA GLU A 122 -2.23 0.43 -3.69
C GLU A 122 -2.43 -0.77 -2.77
N ARG A 123 -1.82 -1.93 -3.09
CA ARG A 123 -1.85 -3.11 -2.22
C ARG A 123 -1.00 -2.90 -0.97
N TYR A 124 0.14 -2.22 -1.11
CA TYR A 124 0.97 -1.84 0.03
C TYR A 124 0.22 -0.88 0.97
N VAL A 125 -0.44 0.15 0.43
CA VAL A 125 -1.24 1.10 1.23
C VAL A 125 -2.37 0.39 1.97
N ALA A 126 -3.06 -0.56 1.34
CA ALA A 126 -4.07 -1.37 2.00
C ALA A 126 -3.49 -2.19 3.17
N ALA A 127 -2.28 -2.75 3.00
CA ALA A 127 -1.58 -3.49 4.04
C ALA A 127 -1.14 -2.58 5.21
N VAL A 128 -0.71 -1.35 4.91
CA VAL A 128 -0.36 -0.35 5.93
C VAL A 128 -1.59 0.06 6.74
N LEU A 129 -2.69 0.43 6.08
CA LEU A 129 -3.93 0.78 6.78
C LEU A 129 -4.41 -0.39 7.64
N SER A 130 -4.29 -1.62 7.15
CA SER A 130 -4.66 -2.82 7.90
C SER A 130 -3.79 -3.05 9.14
N ALA A 131 -2.61 -2.44 9.25
CA ALA A 131 -1.73 -2.56 10.42
C ALA A 131 -1.77 -1.33 11.34
N GLU A 132 -1.89 -0.13 10.77
CA GLU A 132 -1.73 1.14 11.46
C GLU A 132 -3.05 1.77 11.94
N THR A 133 -4.20 1.30 11.43
CA THR A 133 -5.52 1.85 11.77
C THR A 133 -6.51 0.79 12.20
N ASP A 134 -7.59 1.21 12.87
CA ASP A 134 -8.81 0.38 13.01
C ASP A 134 -9.72 0.66 11.80
N ALA A 135 -10.21 -0.41 11.16
CA ALA A 135 -11.12 -0.33 10.02
C ALA A 135 -12.48 0.30 10.35
N LYS A 136 -12.79 0.51 11.64
CA LYS A 136 -14.01 1.19 12.12
C LYS A 136 -13.83 2.69 12.32
N GLU A 137 -12.61 3.22 12.17
CA GLU A 137 -12.40 4.66 12.24
C GLU A 137 -13.16 5.40 11.11
N PRO A 138 -13.52 6.67 11.31
CA PRO A 138 -14.24 7.46 10.31
C PRO A 138 -13.53 7.48 8.95
N GLU A 139 -14.29 7.35 7.86
CA GLU A 139 -13.79 7.23 6.49
C GLU A 139 -12.80 8.33 6.10
N GLU A 140 -13.07 9.60 6.45
CA GLU A 140 -12.19 10.72 6.11
C GLU A 140 -10.82 10.66 6.82
N SER A 141 -10.74 10.07 8.02
CA SER A 141 -9.46 9.84 8.70
C SER A 141 -8.66 8.73 8.02
N LEU A 142 -9.34 7.67 7.58
CA LEU A 142 -8.72 6.58 6.82
C LEU A 142 -8.25 7.07 5.44
N ARG A 143 -9.02 7.93 4.77
CA ARG A 143 -8.63 8.57 3.50
C ARG A 143 -7.39 9.43 3.66
N ALA A 144 -7.32 10.27 4.70
CA ALA A 144 -6.13 11.05 5.00
C ALA A 144 -4.91 10.14 5.25
N MET A 145 -5.09 9.07 6.03
CA MET A 145 -4.04 8.09 6.29
C MET A 145 -3.57 7.37 5.02
N ALA A 146 -4.49 6.99 4.12
CA ALA A 146 -4.15 6.36 2.84
C ALA A 146 -3.27 7.26 1.97
N VAL A 147 -3.61 8.55 1.87
CA VAL A 147 -2.80 9.53 1.14
C VAL A 147 -1.41 9.68 1.77
N VAL A 148 -1.31 9.75 3.11
CA VAL A 148 -0.01 9.84 3.81
C VAL A 148 0.82 8.58 3.58
N ALA A 149 0.26 7.39 3.79
CA ALA A 149 0.96 6.12 3.61
C ALA A 149 1.48 5.95 2.18
N ARG A 150 0.67 6.31 1.19
CA ARG A 150 1.05 6.30 -0.24
C ARG A 150 2.14 7.30 -0.53
N THR A 151 2.03 8.52 -0.01
CA THR A 151 3.03 9.57 -0.21
C THR A 151 4.39 9.12 0.32
N TYR A 152 4.43 8.56 1.54
CA TYR A 152 5.65 8.00 2.11
C TYR A 152 6.23 6.91 1.21
N ALA A 153 5.41 5.93 0.81
CA ALA A 153 5.87 4.81 -0.03
C ALA A 153 6.45 5.26 -1.39
N LEU A 154 6.01 6.41 -1.89
CA LEU A 154 6.34 6.93 -3.21
C LEU A 154 7.31 8.13 -3.21
N SER A 155 7.73 8.63 -2.04
CA SER A 155 8.64 9.77 -1.92
C SER A 155 10.12 9.40 -2.04
N GLY A 156 10.46 8.11 -1.95
CA GLY A 156 11.82 7.61 -2.11
C GLY A 156 12.04 6.30 -1.33
N PRO A 157 13.28 5.78 -1.31
CA PRO A 157 13.64 4.69 -0.41
C PRO A 157 13.73 5.20 1.04
N HIS A 158 13.06 4.49 1.94
CA HIS A 158 13.06 4.75 3.39
C HIS A 158 13.75 3.64 4.20
N TYR A 159 14.09 2.52 3.55
CA TYR A 159 14.85 1.46 4.18
C TYR A 159 16.34 1.52 3.80
N ALA A 160 17.21 1.52 4.81
CA ALA A 160 18.65 1.48 4.61
C ALA A 160 19.11 0.03 4.44
N VAL A 161 19.24 -0.41 3.19
CA VAL A 161 19.62 -1.78 2.84
C VAL A 161 21.04 -2.11 3.34
N PRO A 162 21.22 -3.14 4.19
CA PRO A 162 22.55 -3.57 4.61
C PRO A 162 23.39 -4.12 3.44
N ALA A 163 24.71 -4.02 3.52
CA ALA A 163 25.59 -4.48 2.46
C ALA A 163 25.41 -5.99 2.18
N GLY A 164 25.22 -6.35 0.90
CA GLY A 164 25.02 -7.74 0.46
C GLY A 164 23.56 -8.19 0.40
N HIS A 165 22.64 -7.44 1.03
CA HIS A 165 21.21 -7.70 1.04
C HIS A 165 20.50 -7.30 -0.27
N LEU A 166 19.33 -7.88 -0.48
CA LEU A 166 18.41 -7.53 -1.55
C LEU A 166 17.98 -6.07 -1.41
N LYS A 167 17.87 -5.38 -2.54
CA LYS A 167 17.41 -3.99 -2.57
C LYS A 167 15.93 -3.93 -2.20
N ALA A 168 15.59 -3.04 -1.28
CA ALA A 168 14.22 -2.70 -0.96
C ALA A 168 14.10 -1.20 -0.70
N ASP A 169 12.99 -0.60 -1.13
CA ASP A 169 12.65 0.79 -0.86
C ASP A 169 12.07 0.93 0.56
N LEU A 170 11.37 -0.09 1.05
CA LEU A 170 10.58 -0.08 2.27
C LEU A 170 10.81 -1.35 3.09
N CYS A 171 10.27 -1.35 4.31
CA CYS A 171 10.22 -2.47 5.24
C CYS A 171 8.80 -2.56 5.83
N ASP A 172 8.35 -3.75 6.23
CA ASP A 172 7.00 -3.97 6.80
C ASP A 172 6.93 -3.78 8.33
N SER A 173 7.95 -3.14 8.91
CA SER A 173 8.05 -2.84 10.34
C SER A 173 7.89 -1.34 10.62
N THR A 174 7.82 -0.98 11.91
CA THR A 174 7.72 0.42 12.36
C THR A 174 8.96 1.28 12.08
N GLU A 175 10.05 0.71 11.55
CA GLU A 175 11.16 1.49 11.00
C GLU A 175 10.72 2.29 9.75
N CYS A 176 9.85 1.68 8.94
CA CYS A 176 9.24 2.32 7.78
C CYS A 176 7.76 2.58 8.11
N GLN A 177 6.87 1.65 7.77
CA GLN A 177 5.47 1.63 8.17
C GLN A 177 5.09 0.18 8.47
N ALA A 178 4.35 -0.07 9.55
CA ALA A 178 3.86 -1.41 9.79
C ALA A 178 2.93 -1.81 8.63
N ALA A 179 3.10 -3.01 8.08
CA ALA A 179 2.24 -3.52 7.03
C ALA A 179 1.76 -4.93 7.35
N ARG A 180 0.45 -5.14 7.27
CA ARG A 180 -0.20 -6.45 7.47
C ARG A 180 -0.80 -6.92 6.15
N PHE A 181 -0.08 -7.81 5.49
CA PHE A 181 -0.53 -8.41 4.23
C PHE A 181 -1.58 -9.51 4.47
N GLY A 182 -2.50 -9.66 3.52
CA GLY A 182 -3.52 -10.71 3.53
C GLY A 182 -4.90 -10.16 3.22
N ALA A 183 -5.90 -10.64 3.95
CA ALA A 183 -7.28 -10.17 3.83
C ALA A 183 -7.39 -8.71 4.30
N VAL A 184 -8.07 -7.88 3.51
CA VAL A 184 -8.33 -6.47 3.78
C VAL A 184 -9.82 -6.30 4.07
N SER A 185 -10.18 -5.38 4.97
CA SER A 185 -11.59 -5.08 5.22
C SER A 185 -12.19 -4.29 4.05
N SER A 186 -13.49 -4.46 3.80
CA SER A 186 -14.19 -3.73 2.73
C SER A 186 -14.10 -2.20 2.88
N SER A 187 -14.09 -1.70 4.12
CA SER A 187 -13.89 -0.26 4.40
C SER A 187 -12.52 0.23 3.93
N ILE A 188 -11.44 -0.51 4.24
CA ILE A 188 -10.08 -0.15 3.80
C ILE A 188 -9.97 -0.29 2.27
N GLU A 189 -10.50 -1.36 1.68
CA GLU A 189 -10.52 -1.53 0.21
C GLU A 189 -11.20 -0.34 -0.49
N GLN A 190 -12.33 0.12 0.05
CA GLN A 190 -13.07 1.26 -0.47
C GLN A 190 -12.28 2.57 -0.34
N VAL A 191 -11.66 2.81 0.82
CA VAL A 191 -10.84 4.02 1.05
C VAL A 191 -9.65 4.06 0.11
N VAL A 192 -8.94 2.94 -0.06
CA VAL A 192 -7.80 2.85 -0.98
C VAL A 192 -8.26 3.06 -2.43
N TRP A 193 -9.40 2.47 -2.82
CA TRP A 193 -10.00 2.67 -4.15
C TRP A 193 -10.33 4.15 -4.44
N GLN A 194 -10.98 4.82 -3.49
CA GLN A 194 -11.42 6.21 -3.63
C GLN A 194 -10.24 7.19 -3.65
N THR A 195 -9.15 6.86 -2.95
CA THR A 195 -7.94 7.68 -2.88
C THR A 195 -6.82 7.18 -3.79
N ALA A 196 -7.11 6.25 -4.70
CA ALA A 196 -6.11 5.58 -5.51
C ALA A 196 -5.21 6.59 -6.22
N GLY A 197 -3.90 6.44 -6.04
CA GLY A 197 -2.89 7.32 -6.59
C GLY A 197 -2.79 8.74 -6.02
N GLU A 198 -3.66 9.17 -5.10
CA GLU A 198 -3.52 10.47 -4.45
C GLU A 198 -2.34 10.47 -3.46
N THR A 199 -1.45 11.45 -3.61
CA THR A 199 -0.33 11.76 -2.71
C THR A 199 -0.35 13.23 -2.31
N LEU A 200 0.43 13.59 -1.28
CA LEU A 200 0.69 14.99 -0.92
C LEU A 200 1.86 15.54 -1.72
N TRP A 201 1.66 16.73 -2.27
CA TRP A 201 2.63 17.45 -3.08
C TRP A 201 3.00 18.77 -2.40
N PHE A 202 4.29 19.10 -2.42
CA PHE A 202 4.81 20.40 -2.06
C PHE A 202 5.58 20.97 -3.25
N GLY A 203 4.95 21.91 -3.96
CA GLY A 203 5.40 22.30 -5.30
C GLY A 203 5.35 21.10 -6.26
N GLN A 204 6.45 20.84 -6.95
CA GLN A 204 6.57 19.78 -7.97
C GLN A 204 7.16 18.47 -7.43
N ARG A 205 7.25 18.32 -6.10
CA ARG A 205 7.77 17.11 -5.45
C ARG A 205 6.73 16.56 -4.49
N ARG A 206 6.70 15.23 -4.33
CA ARG A 206 5.96 14.62 -3.23
C ARG A 206 6.49 15.15 -1.91
N ALA A 207 5.58 15.43 -0.99
CA ALA A 207 5.91 15.91 0.33
C ALA A 207 6.60 14.81 1.15
N GLU A 208 7.53 15.21 2.01
CA GLU A 208 7.98 14.39 3.12
C GLU A 208 6.85 14.30 4.14
N VAL A 209 6.45 13.09 4.51
CA VAL A 209 5.30 12.90 5.39
C VAL A 209 5.66 11.90 6.47
N TYR A 210 5.13 12.14 7.66
CA TYR A 210 5.27 11.25 8.81
C TYR A 210 3.94 11.23 9.56
N PHE A 211 3.73 10.19 10.36
CA PHE A 211 2.56 10.09 11.20
C PHE A 211 2.88 9.38 12.50
N SER A 212 2.10 9.65 13.54
CA SER A 212 2.19 8.95 14.82
C SER A 212 0.81 8.77 15.43
N GLN A 213 0.67 7.82 16.36
CA GLN A 213 -0.63 7.53 16.96
C GLN A 213 -1.20 8.73 17.71
N SER A 214 -0.38 9.38 18.55
CA SER A 214 -0.83 10.51 19.36
C SER A 214 0.30 11.53 19.55
N CYS A 215 0.06 12.77 19.15
CA CYS A 215 1.01 13.87 19.35
C CYS A 215 0.97 14.40 20.80
N GLY A 216 0.02 13.99 21.65
CA GLY A 216 -0.10 14.46 23.03
C GLY A 216 -0.61 15.90 23.17
N GLY A 217 -1.10 16.52 22.09
CA GLY A 217 -1.67 17.88 22.05
C GLY A 217 -0.85 18.90 21.28
N MET A 218 0.35 18.54 20.81
CA MET A 218 1.20 19.40 19.99
C MET A 218 2.09 18.54 19.08
N THR A 219 2.14 18.87 17.80
CA THR A 219 3.08 18.26 16.85
C THR A 219 4.50 18.78 17.08
N GLU A 220 5.49 18.13 16.48
CA GLU A 220 6.90 18.49 16.56
C GLU A 220 7.47 18.81 15.18
N GLU A 221 8.51 19.63 15.16
CA GLU A 221 9.25 19.95 13.94
C GLU A 221 10.02 18.72 13.43
N ALA A 222 9.94 18.45 12.13
CA ALA A 222 10.68 17.32 11.54
C ALA A 222 12.19 17.44 11.76
N TYR A 223 12.75 18.65 11.63
CA TYR A 223 14.16 18.91 11.83
C TYR A 223 14.64 18.59 13.26
N ALA A 224 13.78 18.76 14.26
CA ALA A 224 14.10 18.44 15.64
C ALA A 224 14.23 16.92 15.86
N ALA A 225 13.46 16.12 15.14
CA ALA A 225 13.54 14.66 15.17
C ALA A 225 14.62 14.10 14.22
N TRP A 226 14.75 14.69 13.03
CA TRP A 226 15.63 14.25 11.95
C TRP A 226 16.27 15.44 11.24
N ALA A 227 17.56 15.67 11.52
CA ALA A 227 18.29 16.80 10.98
C ALA A 227 18.33 16.84 9.44
N ALA A 228 18.25 15.69 8.77
CA ALA A 228 18.28 15.62 7.30
C ALA A 228 17.03 16.20 6.62
N VAL A 229 15.92 16.42 7.35
CA VAL A 229 14.62 16.85 6.81
C VAL A 229 14.51 18.38 6.78
N HIS A 230 15.56 19.06 6.30
CA HIS A 230 15.62 20.53 6.24
C HIS A 230 14.69 21.16 5.19
N ALA A 231 14.27 20.39 4.19
CA ALA A 231 13.52 20.89 3.02
C ALA A 231 11.98 20.76 3.17
N ALA A 232 11.48 20.49 4.37
CA ALA A 232 10.04 20.32 4.65
C ALA A 232 9.50 21.43 5.57
N PRO A 233 9.39 22.68 5.10
CA PRO A 233 8.97 23.83 5.92
C PRO A 233 7.52 23.75 6.40
N TYR A 234 6.75 22.77 5.94
CA TYR A 234 5.38 22.48 6.36
C TYR A 234 5.30 21.51 7.55
N LEU A 235 6.40 20.84 7.91
CA LEU A 235 6.46 19.96 9.09
C LEU A 235 6.94 20.74 10.33
N ASN A 236 6.15 21.71 10.75
CA ASN A 236 6.41 22.53 11.94
C ASN A 236 5.60 22.05 13.15
N ALA A 237 6.07 22.38 14.35
CA ALA A 237 5.31 22.20 15.57
C ALA A 237 4.11 23.16 15.60
N HIS A 238 2.92 22.63 15.88
CA HIS A 238 1.72 23.41 16.16
C HIS A 238 0.80 22.68 17.15
N THR A 239 -0.08 23.43 17.80
CA THR A 239 -1.08 22.85 18.70
C THR A 239 -2.04 21.94 17.93
N ASP A 240 -2.34 20.79 18.52
CA ASP A 240 -3.35 19.84 18.04
C ASP A 240 -4.41 19.66 19.12
N PRO A 241 -5.46 20.50 19.10
CA PRO A 241 -6.52 20.42 20.09
C PRO A 241 -7.42 19.19 19.89
N TYR A 242 -7.37 18.55 18.72
CA TYR A 242 -8.18 17.38 18.39
C TYR A 242 -7.63 16.11 19.07
N CYS A 243 -6.30 15.95 19.10
CA CYS A 243 -5.66 14.81 19.76
C CYS A 243 -6.07 14.64 21.22
N VAL A 244 -6.07 15.74 21.99
CA VAL A 244 -6.38 15.69 23.43
C VAL A 244 -7.88 15.54 23.71
N ARG A 245 -8.75 15.94 22.78
CA ARG A 245 -10.20 15.67 22.88
C ARG A 245 -10.48 14.18 22.76
N ARG A 246 -9.78 13.48 21.88
CA ARG A 246 -9.88 12.01 21.78
C ARG A 246 -9.31 11.30 23.00
N ASN A 247 -8.09 11.69 23.43
CA ASN A 247 -7.49 11.13 24.63
C ASN A 247 -6.44 12.09 25.24
N ALA A 248 -6.74 12.63 26.41
CA ALA A 248 -5.84 13.51 27.16
C ALA A 248 -4.92 12.75 28.15
N SER A 249 -5.01 11.42 28.22
CA SER A 249 -4.32 10.63 29.25
C SER A 249 -2.80 10.69 29.07
N GLY A 250 -2.10 10.99 30.16
CA GLY A 250 -0.66 10.78 30.26
C GLY A 250 -0.31 9.31 30.47
N TRP A 251 0.98 9.01 30.44
CA TRP A 251 1.52 7.70 30.76
C TRP A 251 2.66 7.85 31.77
N HIS A 252 2.85 6.80 32.57
CA HIS A 252 3.89 6.70 33.57
C HIS A 252 4.65 5.38 33.38
N THR A 253 5.97 5.40 33.49
CA THR A 253 6.77 4.17 33.54
C THR A 253 8.01 4.36 34.41
N GLU A 254 8.49 3.23 34.94
CA GLU A 254 9.76 3.15 35.65
C GLU A 254 10.72 2.24 34.88
N ILE A 255 11.99 2.62 34.83
CA ILE A 255 13.08 1.82 34.26
C ILE A 255 14.12 1.56 35.34
N LYS A 256 14.44 0.29 35.57
CA LYS A 256 15.43 -0.09 36.59
C LYS A 256 16.84 0.27 36.09
N PRO A 257 17.77 0.64 36.99
CA PRO A 257 19.16 0.90 36.62
C PRO A 257 19.83 -0.27 35.89
N SER A 258 19.51 -1.51 36.29
CA SER A 258 20.04 -2.73 35.65
C SER A 258 19.58 -2.87 34.19
N GLU A 259 18.33 -2.51 33.89
CA GLU A 259 17.79 -2.53 32.52
C GLU A 259 18.46 -1.45 31.66
N LEU A 260 18.60 -0.24 32.20
CA LEU A 260 19.30 0.84 31.51
C LEU A 260 20.77 0.51 31.28
N ALA A 261 21.46 -0.10 32.24
CA ALA A 261 22.86 -0.51 32.10
C ALA A 261 23.05 -1.56 30.99
N ALA A 262 22.14 -2.53 30.90
CA ALA A 262 22.13 -3.51 29.81
C ALA A 262 21.94 -2.82 28.45
N ILE A 263 20.95 -1.92 28.34
CA ILE A 263 20.70 -1.13 27.13
C ILE A 263 21.92 -0.30 26.75
N ALA A 264 22.51 0.43 27.70
CA ALA A 264 23.68 1.27 27.47
C ALA A 264 24.88 0.44 26.97
N THR A 265 25.06 -0.78 27.48
CA THR A 265 26.09 -1.71 27.01
C THR A 265 25.85 -2.09 25.55
N THR A 266 24.62 -2.47 25.18
CA THR A 266 24.25 -2.83 23.81
C THR A 266 24.37 -1.64 22.85
N GLN A 267 24.07 -0.42 23.30
CA GLN A 267 24.17 0.80 22.50
C GLN A 267 25.57 1.45 22.55
N HIS A 268 26.51 0.85 23.29
CA HIS A 268 27.86 1.40 23.55
C HIS A 268 27.87 2.81 24.14
N TRP A 269 26.85 3.17 24.92
CA TRP A 269 26.78 4.43 25.64
C TRP A 269 27.67 4.40 26.89
N ARG A 270 28.47 5.44 27.07
CA ARG A 270 29.30 5.63 28.25
C ARG A 270 28.51 6.38 29.32
N LEU A 271 27.55 5.71 29.95
CA LEU A 271 26.81 6.29 31.08
C LEU A 271 27.59 6.15 32.40
N PRO A 272 27.35 7.02 33.39
CA PRO A 272 27.82 6.79 34.76
C PRO A 272 27.37 5.42 35.28
N THR A 273 28.25 4.72 36.00
CA THR A 273 27.94 3.40 36.59
C THR A 273 26.79 3.47 37.60
N GLU A 274 26.77 4.54 38.38
CA GLU A 274 25.66 4.93 39.23
C GLU A 274 25.08 6.25 38.72
N ILE A 275 23.76 6.30 38.54
CA ILE A 275 23.04 7.48 38.05
C ILE A 275 22.28 8.08 39.24
N VAL A 276 22.72 9.23 39.70
CA VAL A 276 22.07 9.96 40.81
C VAL A 276 21.09 11.02 40.32
N ALA A 277 21.26 11.47 39.08
CA ALA A 277 20.34 12.41 38.45
C ALA A 277 20.28 12.20 36.93
N VAL A 278 19.11 12.45 36.38
CA VAL A 278 18.88 12.59 34.94
C VAL A 278 17.95 13.77 34.72
N LYS A 279 18.22 14.57 33.67
CA LYS A 279 17.36 15.70 33.29
C LYS A 279 17.34 15.89 31.79
N VAL A 280 16.26 16.49 31.29
CA VAL A 280 16.19 17.00 29.93
C VAL A 280 16.98 18.30 29.85
N THR A 281 17.95 18.38 28.95
CA THR A 281 18.79 19.58 28.75
C THR A 281 18.42 20.37 27.50
N LYS A 282 17.72 19.74 26.56
CA LYS A 282 17.21 20.40 25.35
C LYS A 282 15.84 19.86 24.99
N ARG A 283 14.91 20.74 24.65
CA ARG A 283 13.58 20.42 24.11
C ARG A 283 13.39 20.98 22.70
N GLY A 284 12.53 20.34 21.91
CA GLY A 284 12.03 20.84 20.64
C GLY A 284 10.92 21.87 20.83
N ALA A 285 10.46 22.44 19.72
CA ALA A 285 9.37 23.42 19.72
C ALA A 285 8.05 22.80 20.19
N GLY A 286 7.82 21.52 19.91
CA GLY A 286 6.71 20.70 20.40
C GLY A 286 6.92 20.11 21.80
N HIS A 287 7.83 20.69 22.60
CA HIS A 287 8.16 20.31 23.98
C HIS A 287 8.77 18.93 24.20
N ARG A 288 9.05 18.16 23.14
CA ARG A 288 9.71 16.85 23.26
C ARG A 288 11.15 17.00 23.69
N ALA A 289 11.63 16.09 24.54
CA ALA A 289 13.03 15.98 24.89
C ALA A 289 13.84 15.66 23.64
N LEU A 290 14.95 16.36 23.44
CA LEU A 290 15.92 16.10 22.38
C LEU A 290 17.21 15.54 22.96
N LEU A 291 17.63 16.06 24.11
CA LEU A 291 18.88 15.71 24.76
C LEU A 291 18.68 15.52 26.25
N LEU A 292 19.27 14.45 26.78
CA LEU A 292 19.27 14.10 28.18
C LEU A 292 20.70 14.18 28.72
N GLU A 293 20.84 14.63 29.97
CA GLU A 293 22.11 14.55 30.71
C GLU A 293 21.93 13.61 31.90
N PHE A 294 22.79 12.60 31.97
CA PHE A 294 22.94 11.67 33.08
C PHE A 294 24.12 12.09 33.93
N ALA A 295 23.96 12.14 35.25
CA ALA A 295 25.02 12.50 36.19
C ALA A 295 25.24 11.39 37.23
N GLY A 296 26.51 11.11 37.51
CA GLY A 296 26.93 10.21 38.59
C GLY A 296 27.35 10.95 39.87
N PRO A 297 27.56 10.21 40.97
CA PRO A 297 27.86 10.79 42.28
C PRO A 297 29.20 11.53 42.33
N SER A 298 30.16 11.14 41.50
CA SER A 298 31.48 11.79 41.39
C SER A 298 31.49 13.00 40.45
N GLY A 299 30.32 13.42 39.94
CA GLY A 299 30.16 14.57 39.06
C GLY A 299 30.41 14.29 37.57
N ASN A 300 30.72 13.05 37.20
CA ASN A 300 30.82 12.64 35.80
C ASN A 300 29.45 12.73 35.10
N ARG A 301 29.46 13.17 33.84
CA ARG A 301 28.24 13.44 33.06
C ARG A 301 28.32 12.82 31.67
N SER A 302 27.16 12.39 31.18
CA SER A 302 27.02 11.85 29.83
C SER A 302 25.74 12.35 29.19
N GLN A 303 25.81 12.66 27.90
CA GLN A 303 24.66 13.08 27.13
C GLN A 303 24.17 11.97 26.20
N VAL A 304 22.85 11.80 26.11
CA VAL A 304 22.22 10.83 25.21
C VAL A 304 21.05 11.51 24.51
N SER A 305 20.89 11.23 23.22
CA SER A 305 19.69 11.62 22.48
C SER A 305 18.45 10.96 23.09
N ALA A 306 17.42 11.75 23.35
CA ALA A 306 16.16 11.24 23.90
C ALA A 306 15.52 10.19 22.98
N SER A 307 15.53 10.44 21.66
CA SER A 307 15.00 9.49 20.67
C SER A 307 15.81 8.20 20.62
N ALA A 308 17.14 8.28 20.75
CA ALA A 308 18.00 7.10 20.83
C ALA A 308 17.70 6.27 22.09
N LEU A 309 17.48 6.91 23.24
CA LEU A 309 17.05 6.26 24.47
C LEU A 309 15.70 5.56 24.31
N ARG A 310 14.69 6.27 23.79
CA ARG A 310 13.35 5.73 23.57
C ARG A 310 13.38 4.52 22.63
N LEU A 311 14.07 4.62 21.50
CA LEU A 311 14.18 3.52 20.53
C LEU A 311 14.91 2.31 21.13
N ALA A 312 15.97 2.52 21.92
CA ALA A 312 16.70 1.43 22.55
C ALA A 312 15.88 0.73 23.65
N ILE A 313 15.14 1.51 24.46
CA ILE A 313 14.17 0.96 25.42
C ILE A 313 13.08 0.19 24.70
N GLY A 314 12.53 0.73 23.60
CA GLY A 314 11.49 0.08 22.80
C GLY A 314 11.93 -1.29 22.28
N ARG A 315 13.15 -1.37 21.72
CA ARG A 315 13.74 -2.64 21.26
C ARG A 315 13.99 -3.65 22.37
N ALA A 316 14.43 -3.19 23.55
CA ALA A 316 14.82 -4.08 24.65
C ALA A 316 13.66 -4.51 25.55
N LEU A 317 12.71 -3.61 25.82
CA LEU A 317 11.69 -3.75 26.86
C LEU A 317 10.25 -3.60 26.33
N GLY A 318 10.08 -3.29 25.04
CA GLY A 318 8.80 -3.12 24.37
C GLY A 318 8.40 -1.66 24.14
N TRP A 319 7.76 -1.42 23.00
CA TRP A 319 7.39 -0.08 22.52
C TRP A 319 6.39 0.69 23.39
N SER A 320 5.67 0.00 24.29
CA SER A 320 4.71 0.63 25.21
C SER A 320 5.34 1.20 26.50
N LYS A 321 6.63 0.94 26.74
CA LYS A 321 7.36 1.40 27.94
C LYS A 321 7.56 2.90 27.92
N VAL A 322 8.36 3.42 26.99
CA VAL A 322 8.53 4.86 26.77
C VAL A 322 7.86 5.19 25.44
N ARG A 323 6.67 5.78 25.54
CA ARG A 323 5.74 5.90 24.42
C ARG A 323 6.08 7.04 23.46
N SER A 324 6.66 8.13 23.96
CA SER A 324 7.05 9.28 23.16
C SER A 324 8.29 9.93 23.76
N ASP A 325 8.85 10.93 23.06
CA ASP A 325 9.88 11.81 23.62
C ASP A 325 9.28 13.00 24.40
N TRP A 326 7.96 13.04 24.59
CA TRP A 326 7.29 14.04 25.42
C TRP A 326 7.11 13.53 26.85
N TYR A 327 8.13 13.76 27.68
CA TYR A 327 8.10 13.42 29.10
C TYR A 327 8.94 14.38 29.95
N GLU A 328 8.68 14.30 31.25
CA GLU A 328 9.64 14.60 32.30
C GLU A 328 10.33 13.32 32.76
N ILE A 329 11.60 13.44 33.16
CA ILE A 329 12.40 12.31 33.64
C ILE A 329 13.17 12.69 34.90
N GLY A 330 13.30 11.76 35.84
CA GLY A 330 14.14 11.92 37.02
C GLY A 330 14.50 10.59 37.67
N VAL A 331 15.36 10.62 38.69
CA VAL A 331 15.67 9.46 39.52
C VAL A 331 14.86 9.56 40.81
N ARG A 332 14.06 8.53 41.12
CA ARG A 332 13.33 8.41 42.40
C ARG A 332 13.34 6.96 42.84
N ASN A 333 13.54 6.70 44.14
CA ASN A 333 13.58 5.35 44.72
C ASN A 333 14.54 4.39 43.97
N GLY A 334 15.66 4.91 43.47
CA GLY A 334 16.65 4.14 42.71
C GLY A 334 16.21 3.72 41.31
N ALA A 335 15.10 4.23 40.77
CA ALA A 335 14.64 3.99 39.41
C ALA A 335 14.58 5.28 38.59
N LEU A 336 14.64 5.15 37.26
CA LEU A 336 14.35 6.25 36.35
C LEU A 336 12.84 6.30 36.14
N ILE A 337 12.25 7.43 36.49
CA ILE A 337 10.82 7.68 36.38
C ILE A 337 10.56 8.56 35.17
N PHE A 338 9.61 8.14 34.35
CA PHE A 338 9.11 8.91 33.21
C PHE A 338 7.63 9.21 33.40
N ASP A 339 7.27 10.48 33.29
CA ASP A 339 5.90 10.96 33.24
C ASP A 339 5.70 11.70 31.92
N GLY A 340 4.89 11.14 31.02
CA GLY A 340 4.82 11.61 29.64
C GLY A 340 3.42 11.62 29.02
N ARG A 341 3.36 12.05 27.76
CA ARG A 341 2.12 12.17 26.96
C ARG A 341 2.35 11.74 25.53
N GLY A 342 1.28 11.41 24.82
CA GLY A 342 1.35 11.00 23.41
C GLY A 342 2.01 9.64 23.19
N PHE A 343 2.05 9.20 21.93
CA PHE A 343 2.64 7.95 21.48
C PHE A 343 3.19 8.09 20.05
N GLY A 344 4.49 7.85 19.91
CA GLY A 344 5.24 8.07 18.67
C GLY A 344 6.03 9.38 18.65
N HIS A 345 6.60 9.72 17.49
CA HIS A 345 7.52 10.85 17.34
C HIS A 345 6.81 12.21 17.28
N GLY A 346 5.52 12.26 16.91
CA GLY A 346 4.73 13.50 16.93
C GLY A 346 4.96 14.46 15.77
N VAL A 347 5.62 14.03 14.70
CA VAL A 347 5.87 14.84 13.50
C VAL A 347 4.80 14.50 12.46
N GLY A 348 4.24 15.52 11.80
CA GLY A 348 3.21 15.33 10.77
C GLY A 348 1.86 14.90 11.36
N LEU A 349 1.22 13.92 10.74
CA LEU A 349 -0.16 13.54 11.05
C LEU A 349 -0.28 12.82 12.39
N CYS A 350 -1.14 13.33 13.27
CA CYS A 350 -1.57 12.64 14.48
C CYS A 350 -2.81 11.79 14.17
N GLN A 351 -2.73 10.46 14.31
CA GLN A 351 -3.85 9.57 14.01
C GLN A 351 -5.06 9.90 14.89
N PHE A 352 -4.87 10.08 16.20
CA PHE A 352 -5.94 10.43 17.11
C PHE A 352 -6.61 11.76 16.77
N GLY A 353 -5.82 12.79 16.43
CA GLY A 353 -6.36 14.07 16.06
C GLY A 353 -7.05 14.02 14.68
N ALA A 354 -6.51 13.29 13.70
CA ALA A 354 -7.13 13.09 12.39
C ALA A 354 -8.50 12.39 12.52
N THR A 355 -8.59 11.37 13.37
CA THR A 355 -9.86 10.72 13.69
C THR A 355 -10.85 11.69 14.30
N GLU A 356 -10.45 12.45 15.32
CA GLU A 356 -11.36 13.40 15.99
C GLU A 356 -11.82 14.51 15.03
N MET A 357 -10.93 15.00 14.17
CA MET A 357 -11.32 15.92 13.08
C MET A 357 -12.38 15.30 12.18
N ALA A 358 -12.24 14.03 11.79
CA ALA A 358 -13.24 13.35 10.97
C ALA A 358 -14.57 13.13 11.72
N VAL A 359 -14.54 12.87 13.03
CA VAL A 359 -15.75 12.86 13.89
C VAL A 359 -16.44 14.22 13.86
N GLU A 360 -15.67 15.31 13.87
CA GLU A 360 -16.14 16.68 13.70
C GLU A 360 -16.43 17.06 12.23
N HIS A 361 -16.67 16.06 11.36
CA HIS A 361 -17.05 16.20 9.96
C HIS A 361 -16.02 16.91 9.05
N LYS A 362 -14.75 16.94 9.46
CA LYS A 362 -13.68 17.43 8.57
C LYS A 362 -13.38 16.41 7.49
N SER A 363 -13.25 16.90 6.26
CA SER A 363 -12.80 16.11 5.12
C SER A 363 -11.33 15.73 5.25
N ALA A 364 -10.92 14.67 4.55
CA ALA A 364 -9.53 14.24 4.45
C ALA A 364 -8.61 15.39 3.98
N ARG A 365 -9.10 16.26 3.09
CA ARG A 365 -8.34 17.43 2.62
C ARG A 365 -8.13 18.45 3.73
N GLU A 366 -9.13 18.73 4.56
CA GLU A 366 -8.99 19.61 5.73
C GLU A 366 -8.05 19.00 6.78
N ILE A 367 -8.13 17.68 7.01
CA ILE A 367 -7.23 16.95 7.90
C ILE A 367 -5.79 17.06 7.41
N LEU A 368 -5.54 16.77 6.14
CA LEU A 368 -4.21 16.84 5.55
C LEU A 368 -3.66 18.28 5.55
N ALA A 369 -4.50 19.27 5.24
CA ALA A 369 -4.11 20.68 5.27
C ALA A 369 -3.76 21.17 6.69
N PHE A 370 -4.38 20.59 7.73
CA PHE A 370 -4.05 20.90 9.12
C PHE A 370 -2.67 20.36 9.52
N TYR A 371 -2.34 19.10 9.19
CA TYR A 371 -1.06 18.47 9.57
C TYR A 371 0.10 18.76 8.62
N PHE A 372 -0.18 19.12 7.37
CA PHE A 372 0.80 19.40 6.32
C PHE A 372 0.46 20.72 5.60
N PRO A 373 0.47 21.86 6.31
CA PRO A 373 0.05 23.15 5.76
C PRO A 373 0.89 23.55 4.53
N GLY A 374 0.22 24.03 3.48
CA GLY A 374 0.88 24.42 2.23
C GLY A 374 1.22 23.25 1.30
N THR A 375 0.93 22.01 1.69
CA THR A 375 0.89 20.87 0.77
C THR A 375 -0.48 20.75 0.10
N ARG A 376 -0.55 19.98 -0.98
CA ARG A 376 -1.78 19.73 -1.72
C ARG A 376 -1.94 18.25 -2.03
N ALA A 377 -3.09 17.68 -1.71
CA ALA A 377 -3.45 16.34 -2.14
C ALA A 377 -3.81 16.32 -3.63
N GLY A 378 -3.31 15.33 -4.37
CA GLY A 378 -3.60 15.12 -5.79
C GLY A 378 -2.87 13.90 -6.34
N ILE A 379 -3.26 13.45 -7.53
CA ILE A 379 -2.59 12.33 -8.20
C ILE A 379 -1.23 12.79 -8.74
N GLY A 380 -1.18 14.00 -9.27
CA GLY A 380 0.00 14.74 -9.68
C GLY A 380 0.08 16.14 -9.06
N PRO A 381 1.21 16.84 -9.28
CA PRO A 381 1.50 18.15 -8.69
C PRO A 381 0.65 19.29 -9.27
N ASP A 382 -0.15 19.04 -10.30
CA ASP A 382 -0.97 20.06 -10.97
C ASP A 382 -2.48 19.74 -11.02
N ASP A 383 -2.95 18.60 -10.49
CA ASP A 383 -4.38 18.25 -10.44
C ASP A 383 -4.97 18.33 -9.04
N GLY A 384 -6.29 18.52 -8.92
CA GLY A 384 -6.99 18.59 -7.63
C GLY A 384 -7.40 17.24 -7.04
N GLY A 385 -6.77 16.12 -7.42
CA GLY A 385 -7.22 14.77 -7.09
C GLY A 385 -8.46 14.33 -7.88
N TRP A 386 -9.18 13.34 -7.36
CA TRP A 386 -10.34 12.80 -8.04
C TRP A 386 -11.53 13.78 -8.08
N ILE A 387 -12.13 13.92 -9.26
CA ILE A 387 -13.42 14.58 -9.49
C ILE A 387 -14.46 13.49 -9.67
N THR A 388 -15.59 13.62 -8.98
CA THR A 388 -16.76 12.75 -9.16
C THR A 388 -17.83 13.53 -9.93
N ASP A 389 -18.39 12.91 -10.96
CA ASP A 389 -19.44 13.44 -11.84
C ASP A 389 -20.49 12.35 -12.11
N SER A 390 -21.59 12.72 -12.74
CA SER A 390 -22.60 11.78 -13.22
C SER A 390 -22.94 12.07 -14.68
N VAL A 391 -22.81 11.05 -15.53
CA VAL A 391 -23.17 11.13 -16.95
C VAL A 391 -24.36 10.21 -17.17
N ALA A 392 -25.55 10.81 -17.30
CA ALA A 392 -26.80 10.10 -17.58
C ALA A 392 -27.07 8.89 -16.63
N GLY A 393 -26.83 9.12 -15.34
CA GLY A 393 -27.04 8.13 -14.29
C GLY A 393 -25.88 7.16 -14.10
N VAL A 394 -24.79 7.28 -14.86
CA VAL A 394 -23.53 6.58 -14.64
C VAL A 394 -22.64 7.42 -13.74
N ALA A 395 -22.16 6.85 -12.63
CA ALA A 395 -21.19 7.52 -11.76
C ALA A 395 -19.83 7.53 -12.47
N VAL A 396 -19.19 8.69 -12.55
CA VAL A 396 -17.89 8.85 -13.22
C VAL A 396 -16.88 9.47 -12.27
N ARG A 397 -15.66 8.94 -12.28
CA ARG A 397 -14.52 9.47 -11.54
C ARG A 397 -13.32 9.69 -12.46
N SER A 398 -12.72 10.88 -12.40
CA SER A 398 -11.58 11.24 -13.26
C SER A 398 -10.68 12.28 -12.57
N ALA A 399 -9.40 12.32 -12.94
CA ALA A 399 -8.44 13.29 -12.40
C ALA A 399 -8.61 14.71 -12.98
N ARG A 400 -9.35 14.82 -14.09
CA ARG A 400 -9.65 16.05 -14.82
C ARG A 400 -11.10 16.01 -15.28
N GLN A 401 -11.70 17.18 -15.50
CA GLN A 401 -13.05 17.27 -16.08
C GLN A 401 -13.12 16.50 -17.40
N LEU A 402 -14.17 15.70 -17.57
CA LEU A 402 -14.38 15.00 -18.83
C LEU A 402 -14.61 16.00 -19.96
N THR A 403 -14.06 15.69 -21.14
CA THR A 403 -14.38 16.45 -22.35
C THR A 403 -15.85 16.22 -22.75
N PRO A 404 -16.49 17.15 -23.49
CA PRO A 404 -17.84 16.93 -24.02
C PRO A 404 -17.97 15.62 -24.79
N GLN A 405 -16.93 15.29 -25.59
CA GLN A 405 -16.87 14.05 -26.35
C GLN A 405 -16.85 12.81 -25.43
N GLN A 406 -16.06 12.80 -24.35
CA GLN A 406 -16.05 11.68 -23.42
C GLN A 406 -17.41 11.49 -22.73
N ARG A 407 -18.11 12.58 -22.41
CA ARG A 407 -19.47 12.51 -21.82
C ARG A 407 -20.47 11.95 -22.83
N GLU A 408 -20.43 12.43 -24.07
CA GLU A 408 -21.27 11.90 -25.15
C GLU A 408 -21.01 10.41 -25.40
N GLU A 409 -19.75 10.00 -25.49
CA GLU A 409 -19.36 8.59 -25.69
C GLU A 409 -19.77 7.71 -24.53
N THR A 410 -19.68 8.21 -23.28
CA THR A 410 -20.14 7.49 -22.09
C THR A 410 -21.65 7.27 -22.12
N GLU A 411 -22.44 8.32 -22.39
CA GLU A 411 -23.89 8.19 -22.45
C GLU A 411 -24.32 7.31 -23.63
N ALA A 412 -23.80 7.56 -24.83
CA ALA A 412 -24.14 6.77 -26.02
C ALA A 412 -23.82 5.28 -25.83
N SER A 413 -22.65 4.97 -25.25
CA SER A 413 -22.26 3.58 -24.97
C SER A 413 -23.17 2.92 -23.94
N TRP A 414 -23.61 3.66 -22.91
CA TRP A 414 -24.48 3.11 -21.88
C TRP A 414 -25.89 2.84 -22.41
N GLN A 415 -26.45 3.78 -23.18
CA GLN A 415 -27.74 3.56 -23.85
C GLN A 415 -27.66 2.37 -24.81
N GLN A 416 -26.59 2.27 -25.59
CA GLN A 416 -26.41 1.16 -26.52
C GLN A 416 -26.22 -0.20 -25.81
N ALA A 417 -25.49 -0.25 -24.69
CA ALA A 417 -25.35 -1.48 -23.93
C ALA A 417 -26.71 -1.95 -23.38
N LYS A 418 -27.54 -1.03 -22.88
CA LYS A 418 -28.91 -1.34 -22.40
C LYS A 418 -29.86 -1.77 -23.52
N THR A 419 -29.70 -1.28 -24.75
CA THR A 419 -30.52 -1.75 -25.89
C THR A 419 -30.10 -3.15 -26.35
N MET A 420 -28.80 -3.46 -26.32
CA MET A 420 -28.27 -4.78 -26.63
C MET A 420 -28.60 -5.82 -25.55
N PHE A 421 -28.57 -5.42 -24.28
CA PHE A 421 -28.86 -6.28 -23.14
C PHE A 421 -29.73 -5.53 -22.12
N VAL A 422 -31.05 -5.60 -22.28
CA VAL A 422 -32.00 -4.94 -21.39
C VAL A 422 -31.89 -5.55 -19.98
N PRO A 423 -31.47 -4.81 -18.94
CA PRO A 423 -31.24 -5.38 -17.60
C PRO A 423 -32.56 -5.80 -16.92
N ARG A 424 -32.54 -6.91 -16.16
CA ARG A 424 -33.69 -7.36 -15.34
C ARG A 424 -33.84 -6.63 -14.01
N ALA A 425 -32.76 -6.01 -13.53
CA ALA A 425 -32.71 -5.26 -12.29
C ALA A 425 -31.95 -3.94 -12.50
N SER A 426 -32.12 -2.98 -11.59
CA SER A 426 -31.36 -1.73 -11.66
C SER A 426 -29.88 -2.01 -11.41
N VAL A 427 -29.02 -1.57 -12.34
CA VAL A 427 -27.57 -1.65 -12.25
C VAL A 427 -27.00 -0.31 -12.69
N THR A 428 -26.14 0.25 -11.86
CA THR A 428 -25.45 1.51 -12.17
C THR A 428 -23.95 1.27 -12.17
N PRO A 429 -23.26 1.46 -13.31
CA PRO A 429 -21.81 1.37 -13.35
C PRO A 429 -21.15 2.57 -12.67
N GLU A 430 -19.98 2.32 -12.08
CA GLU A 430 -18.99 3.35 -11.73
C GLU A 430 -17.86 3.28 -12.76
N ILE A 431 -17.60 4.36 -13.48
CA ILE A 431 -16.51 4.45 -14.46
C ILE A 431 -15.40 5.32 -13.91
N VAL A 432 -14.19 4.77 -13.83
CA VAL A 432 -12.98 5.51 -13.46
C VAL A 432 -12.12 5.70 -14.70
N PHE A 433 -11.89 6.95 -15.11
CA PHE A 433 -10.90 7.28 -16.12
C PHE A 433 -9.53 7.45 -15.46
N ALA A 434 -8.71 6.40 -15.51
CA ALA A 434 -7.38 6.44 -14.95
C ALA A 434 -6.50 7.43 -15.73
N PRO A 435 -5.84 8.40 -15.07
CA PRO A 435 -5.04 9.43 -15.72
C PRO A 435 -3.74 8.88 -16.36
N SER A 436 -3.34 7.66 -16.03
CA SER A 436 -2.16 7.01 -16.58
C SER A 436 -2.38 5.49 -16.70
N ALA A 437 -1.58 4.85 -17.58
CA ALA A 437 -1.56 3.40 -17.68
C ALA A 437 -1.00 2.72 -16.41
N GLU A 438 -0.17 3.43 -15.64
CA GLU A 438 0.37 2.90 -14.40
C GLU A 438 -0.67 2.91 -13.29
N LEU A 439 -1.41 4.01 -13.08
CA LEU A 439 -2.50 4.03 -12.10
C LEU A 439 -3.61 3.03 -12.48
N PHE A 440 -3.86 2.83 -13.78
CA PHE A 440 -4.70 1.72 -14.25
C PHE A 440 -4.18 0.35 -13.73
N ARG A 441 -2.89 0.04 -13.90
CA ARG A 441 -2.29 -1.20 -13.37
C ARG A 441 -2.43 -1.28 -11.85
N GLN A 442 -2.16 -0.19 -11.15
CA GLN A 442 -2.21 -0.13 -9.69
C GLN A 442 -3.63 -0.40 -9.15
N MET A 443 -4.66 0.11 -9.82
CA MET A 443 -6.07 -0.06 -9.42
C MET A 443 -6.65 -1.43 -9.79
N THR A 444 -6.19 -2.04 -10.88
CA THR A 444 -6.84 -3.22 -11.48
C THR A 444 -6.00 -4.49 -11.38
N SER A 445 -4.70 -4.38 -11.10
CA SER A 445 -3.69 -5.44 -11.28
C SER A 445 -3.60 -5.99 -12.71
N GLN A 446 -4.21 -5.32 -13.69
CA GLN A 446 -4.21 -5.72 -15.08
C GLN A 446 -3.00 -5.16 -15.83
N PRO A 447 -2.47 -5.83 -16.86
CA PRO A 447 -1.41 -5.29 -17.70
C PRO A 447 -1.73 -3.91 -18.30
N GLY A 448 -0.74 -3.01 -18.29
CA GLY A 448 -0.92 -1.62 -18.76
C GLY A 448 -1.15 -1.45 -20.27
N TRP A 449 -1.20 -2.54 -21.05
CA TRP A 449 -1.60 -2.54 -22.46
C TRP A 449 -3.11 -2.74 -22.67
N MET A 450 -3.84 -3.25 -21.66
CA MET A 450 -5.29 -3.35 -21.73
C MET A 450 -5.95 -1.97 -21.68
N LEU A 451 -7.05 -1.82 -22.42
CA LEU A 451 -7.74 -0.54 -22.57
C LEU A 451 -8.71 -0.26 -21.42
N ALA A 452 -9.22 -1.31 -20.77
CA ALA A 452 -10.09 -1.20 -19.62
C ALA A 452 -10.07 -2.50 -18.80
N SER A 453 -10.77 -2.46 -17.66
CA SER A 453 -11.03 -3.63 -16.83
C SER A 453 -12.35 -3.42 -16.09
N THR A 454 -13.19 -4.46 -16.09
CA THR A 454 -14.44 -4.51 -15.33
C THR A 454 -14.32 -5.47 -14.15
N SER A 455 -14.82 -5.04 -12.98
CA SER A 455 -14.97 -5.86 -11.78
C SER A 455 -16.27 -5.51 -11.06
N GLY A 456 -17.25 -6.42 -11.12
CA GLY A 456 -18.61 -6.12 -10.66
C GLY A 456 -19.22 -4.98 -11.48
N SER A 457 -19.66 -3.91 -10.82
CA SER A 457 -20.17 -2.70 -11.50
C SER A 457 -19.11 -1.63 -11.76
N ARG A 458 -17.84 -1.87 -11.42
CA ARG A 458 -16.76 -0.91 -11.59
C ARG A 458 -16.03 -1.16 -12.88
N ILE A 459 -15.87 -0.11 -13.68
CA ILE A 459 -15.11 -0.09 -14.92
C ILE A 459 -13.95 0.88 -14.73
N VAL A 460 -12.71 0.44 -14.95
CA VAL A 460 -11.55 1.34 -15.03
C VAL A 460 -11.13 1.45 -16.48
N ILE A 461 -11.12 2.65 -17.02
CA ILE A 461 -10.64 2.97 -18.36
C ILE A 461 -9.18 3.40 -18.28
N ASN A 462 -8.32 2.74 -19.05
CA ASN A 462 -6.91 3.11 -19.17
C ASN A 462 -6.77 4.38 -20.02
N ALA A 463 -5.85 5.29 -19.65
CA ALA A 463 -5.50 6.48 -20.43
C ALA A 463 -5.17 6.21 -21.92
N LYS A 464 -4.80 4.97 -22.27
CA LYS A 464 -4.57 4.53 -23.66
C LYS A 464 -5.85 4.39 -24.50
N ALA A 465 -7.04 4.35 -23.88
CA ALA A 465 -8.33 4.37 -24.55
C ALA A 465 -8.71 5.81 -24.92
N THR A 466 -8.10 6.31 -26.01
CA THR A 466 -8.29 7.69 -26.47
C THR A 466 -9.73 7.94 -26.96
N PRO A 467 -10.29 9.15 -26.75
CA PRO A 467 -11.61 9.52 -27.26
C PRO A 467 -11.79 9.22 -28.75
N GLY A 468 -13.04 8.97 -29.15
CA GLY A 468 -13.45 8.54 -30.47
C GLY A 468 -13.92 7.09 -30.47
N LEU A 469 -13.90 6.48 -31.66
CA LEU A 469 -14.40 5.11 -31.86
C LEU A 469 -13.75 4.08 -30.92
N LYS A 470 -12.48 4.28 -30.56
CA LYS A 470 -11.74 3.38 -29.65
C LYS A 470 -12.32 3.41 -28.24
N LEU A 471 -12.53 4.59 -27.67
CA LEU A 471 -13.13 4.74 -26.35
C LEU A 471 -14.58 4.26 -26.34
N GLN A 472 -15.38 4.66 -27.34
CA GLN A 472 -16.78 4.25 -27.45
C GLN A 472 -16.93 2.72 -27.48
N LYS A 473 -16.17 2.01 -28.33
CA LYS A 473 -16.21 0.54 -28.38
C LYS A 473 -15.76 -0.10 -27.07
N THR A 474 -14.74 0.47 -26.42
CA THR A 474 -14.25 -0.02 -25.12
C THR A 474 -15.32 0.14 -24.05
N LEU A 475 -15.89 1.34 -23.91
CA LEU A 475 -16.96 1.62 -22.93
C LEU A 475 -18.16 0.70 -23.14
N GLN A 476 -18.61 0.55 -24.39
CA GLN A 476 -19.73 -0.33 -24.71
C GLN A 476 -19.46 -1.78 -24.31
N HIS A 477 -18.26 -2.29 -24.61
CA HIS A 477 -17.84 -3.64 -24.24
C HIS A 477 -17.83 -3.84 -22.71
N GLU A 478 -17.19 -2.93 -21.96
CA GLU A 478 -17.14 -3.01 -20.49
C GLU A 478 -18.53 -2.83 -19.84
N MET A 479 -19.39 -1.98 -20.40
CA MET A 479 -20.76 -1.81 -19.91
C MET A 479 -21.62 -3.05 -20.16
N LEU A 480 -21.41 -3.76 -21.27
CA LEU A 480 -22.03 -5.07 -21.50
C LEU A 480 -21.55 -6.08 -20.46
N HIS A 481 -20.27 -6.08 -20.07
CA HIS A 481 -19.79 -6.89 -18.95
C HIS A 481 -20.55 -6.58 -17.66
N VAL A 482 -20.70 -5.30 -17.29
CA VAL A 482 -21.48 -4.92 -16.09
C VAL A 482 -22.90 -5.49 -16.11
N LEU A 483 -23.57 -5.45 -17.27
CA LEU A 483 -24.92 -5.96 -17.44
C LEU A 483 -24.97 -7.50 -17.37
N VAL A 484 -24.08 -8.19 -18.08
CA VAL A 484 -24.02 -9.66 -18.11
C VAL A 484 -23.66 -10.22 -16.74
N GLU A 485 -22.62 -9.68 -16.11
CA GLU A 485 -22.14 -10.12 -14.79
C GLU A 485 -23.20 -9.89 -13.70
N SER A 486 -24.04 -8.86 -13.82
CA SER A 486 -25.14 -8.62 -12.87
C SER A 486 -26.20 -9.72 -12.83
N GLU A 487 -26.29 -10.53 -13.89
CA GLU A 487 -27.21 -11.67 -13.99
C GLU A 487 -26.51 -13.03 -13.87
N THR A 488 -25.20 -13.02 -13.62
CA THR A 488 -24.37 -14.21 -13.65
C THR A 488 -24.17 -14.79 -12.25
N SER A 489 -24.41 -16.09 -12.11
CA SER A 489 -24.00 -16.83 -10.91
C SER A 489 -22.51 -17.20 -10.94
N ALA A 490 -21.91 -17.39 -9.76
CA ALA A 490 -20.47 -17.67 -9.63
C ALA A 490 -19.97 -18.97 -10.31
N LYS A 491 -20.88 -19.83 -10.80
CA LYS A 491 -20.55 -21.13 -11.42
C LYS A 491 -20.53 -21.10 -12.94
N ILE A 492 -20.83 -19.96 -13.55
CA ILE A 492 -20.91 -19.86 -15.01
C ILE A 492 -19.51 -19.78 -15.63
N PRO A 493 -19.23 -20.58 -16.68
CA PRO A 493 -17.96 -20.53 -17.38
C PRO A 493 -17.65 -19.14 -17.94
N LEU A 494 -16.38 -18.74 -17.88
CA LEU A 494 -15.90 -17.49 -18.44
C LEU A 494 -16.16 -17.42 -19.95
N TRP A 495 -16.01 -18.52 -20.70
CA TRP A 495 -16.28 -18.50 -22.14
C TRP A 495 -17.71 -18.09 -22.50
N LEU A 496 -18.71 -18.41 -21.65
CA LEU A 496 -20.09 -18.00 -21.91
C LEU A 496 -20.27 -16.50 -21.61
N ARG A 497 -19.70 -16.03 -20.51
CA ARG A 497 -19.81 -14.63 -20.07
C ARG A 497 -19.13 -13.69 -21.07
N GLU A 498 -17.87 -13.99 -21.39
CA GLU A 498 -17.08 -13.29 -22.40
C GLU A 498 -17.71 -13.42 -23.78
N GLY A 499 -18.10 -14.64 -24.17
CA GLY A 499 -18.67 -14.89 -25.49
C GLY A 499 -20.01 -14.17 -25.71
N LEU A 500 -20.83 -13.99 -24.67
CA LEU A 500 -22.07 -13.23 -24.78
C LEU A 500 -21.80 -11.74 -25.04
N VAL A 501 -20.82 -11.16 -24.34
CA VAL A 501 -20.40 -9.78 -24.58
C VAL A 501 -19.85 -9.61 -26.00
N GLU A 502 -18.98 -10.53 -26.45
CA GLU A 502 -18.38 -10.49 -27.79
C GLU A 502 -19.43 -10.68 -28.91
N ALA A 503 -20.37 -11.61 -28.73
CA ALA A 503 -21.46 -11.86 -29.68
C ALA A 503 -22.37 -10.64 -29.83
N LEU A 504 -22.72 -9.99 -28.71
CA LEU A 504 -23.51 -8.74 -28.72
C LEU A 504 -22.74 -7.56 -29.31
N GLY A 505 -21.42 -7.54 -29.15
CA GLY A 505 -20.50 -6.56 -29.74
C GLY A 505 -20.21 -6.77 -31.24
N GLY A 506 -20.67 -7.88 -31.83
CA GLY A 506 -20.52 -8.18 -33.26
C GLY A 506 -19.13 -8.70 -33.66
N GLN A 507 -18.36 -9.28 -32.73
CA GLN A 507 -17.08 -9.92 -33.04
C GLN A 507 -17.19 -11.45 -32.98
N ALA A 508 -17.01 -12.12 -34.11
CA ALA A 508 -16.98 -13.58 -34.17
C ALA A 508 -15.79 -14.08 -35.02
N GLY A 509 -14.98 -14.97 -34.46
CA GLY A 509 -13.98 -15.75 -35.20
C GLY A 509 -14.59 -16.98 -35.89
N SER A 510 -13.85 -17.60 -36.82
CA SER A 510 -14.33 -18.78 -37.56
C SER A 510 -13.83 -20.13 -37.02
N ASN A 511 -12.83 -20.13 -36.13
CA ASN A 511 -12.23 -21.35 -35.58
C ASN A 511 -12.61 -21.53 -34.12
N MET A 512 -13.26 -22.64 -33.77
CA MET A 512 -13.78 -22.94 -32.42
C MET A 512 -12.96 -24.06 -31.77
N PRO A 513 -12.01 -23.74 -30.87
CA PRO A 513 -11.42 -24.71 -29.95
C PRO A 513 -12.49 -25.31 -29.04
N SER A 514 -12.13 -26.35 -28.27
CA SER A 514 -13.02 -26.86 -27.22
C SER A 514 -13.32 -25.81 -26.15
N ASP A 515 -14.50 -25.87 -25.52
CA ASP A 515 -14.90 -24.93 -24.46
C ASP A 515 -13.86 -24.87 -23.33
N SER A 516 -13.25 -26.01 -22.98
CA SER A 516 -12.17 -26.06 -21.98
C SER A 516 -10.90 -25.32 -22.40
N ALA A 517 -10.57 -25.35 -23.69
CA ALA A 517 -9.42 -24.61 -24.22
C ALA A 517 -9.69 -23.10 -24.22
N ILE A 518 -10.91 -22.69 -24.58
CA ILE A 518 -11.34 -21.29 -24.50
C ILE A 518 -11.32 -20.81 -23.05
N GLU A 519 -11.90 -21.58 -22.12
CA GLU A 519 -11.92 -21.26 -20.69
C GLU A 519 -10.51 -21.09 -20.10
N SER A 520 -9.60 -22.01 -20.43
CA SER A 520 -8.22 -21.97 -19.94
C SER A 520 -7.48 -20.74 -20.46
N GLU A 521 -7.63 -20.39 -21.74
CA GLU A 521 -6.93 -19.25 -22.33
C GLU A 521 -7.54 -17.91 -21.90
N LEU A 522 -8.87 -17.80 -21.78
CA LEU A 522 -9.53 -16.60 -21.24
C LEU A 522 -9.14 -16.34 -19.78
N SER A 523 -9.07 -17.40 -18.97
CA SER A 523 -8.71 -17.26 -17.56
C SER A 523 -7.22 -16.96 -17.36
N ARG A 524 -6.36 -17.40 -18.28
CA ARG A 524 -4.90 -17.29 -18.20
C ARG A 524 -4.27 -17.12 -19.59
N PRO A 525 -4.39 -15.93 -20.20
CA PRO A 525 -3.83 -15.73 -21.53
C PRO A 525 -2.31 -15.76 -21.46
N THR A 526 -1.70 -16.58 -22.33
CA THR A 526 -0.24 -16.71 -22.44
C THR A 526 0.40 -15.52 -23.17
N SER A 527 -0.38 -14.85 -24.02
CA SER A 527 -0.01 -13.62 -24.71
C SER A 527 -1.25 -12.78 -25.00
N ARG A 528 -1.04 -11.55 -25.46
CA ARG A 528 -2.13 -10.69 -25.93
C ARG A 528 -2.88 -11.33 -27.10
N GLU A 529 -2.16 -11.88 -28.06
CA GLU A 529 -2.74 -12.53 -29.24
C GLU A 529 -3.58 -13.74 -28.85
N ALA A 530 -3.11 -14.52 -27.87
CA ALA A 530 -3.83 -15.68 -27.38
C ALA A 530 -5.12 -15.28 -26.62
N SER A 531 -5.06 -14.21 -25.81
CA SER A 531 -6.25 -13.58 -25.20
C SER A 531 -7.26 -13.19 -26.28
N GLU A 532 -6.84 -12.38 -27.25
CA GLU A 532 -7.72 -11.89 -28.33
C GLU A 532 -8.32 -13.05 -29.15
N GLN A 533 -7.58 -14.13 -29.36
CA GLN A 533 -8.10 -15.33 -30.02
C GLN A 533 -9.15 -16.05 -29.18
N ALA A 534 -8.93 -16.18 -27.87
CA ALA A 534 -9.86 -16.82 -26.96
C ALA A 534 -11.20 -16.05 -26.87
N HIS A 535 -11.16 -14.71 -26.79
CA HIS A 535 -12.37 -13.87 -26.84
C HIS A 535 -13.14 -14.04 -28.16
N ARG A 536 -12.44 -14.01 -29.32
CA ARG A 536 -13.09 -14.25 -30.63
C ARG A 536 -13.71 -15.64 -30.74
N ALA A 537 -13.08 -16.66 -30.17
CA ALA A 537 -13.59 -18.02 -30.15
C ALA A 537 -14.82 -18.15 -29.24
N ALA A 538 -14.79 -17.53 -28.06
CA ALA A 538 -15.92 -17.45 -27.14
C ALA A 538 -17.12 -16.76 -27.81
N GLY A 539 -16.90 -15.62 -28.47
CA GLY A 539 -17.92 -14.89 -29.21
C GLY A 539 -18.56 -15.74 -30.31
N ALA A 540 -17.74 -16.43 -31.12
CA ALA A 540 -18.23 -17.35 -32.16
C ALA A 540 -19.08 -18.49 -31.59
N ARG A 541 -18.62 -19.10 -30.49
CA ARG A 541 -19.31 -20.20 -29.80
C ARG A 541 -20.67 -19.76 -29.30
N VAL A 542 -20.73 -18.63 -28.59
CA VAL A 542 -21.99 -18.10 -28.06
C VAL A 542 -22.90 -17.60 -29.17
N GLN A 543 -22.36 -17.01 -30.24
CA GLN A 543 -23.15 -16.62 -31.42
C GLN A 543 -23.84 -17.84 -32.06
N ALA A 544 -23.14 -18.96 -32.21
CA ALA A 544 -23.74 -20.20 -32.69
C ALA A 544 -24.87 -20.70 -31.77
N MET A 545 -24.69 -20.58 -30.45
CA MET A 545 -25.74 -20.91 -29.47
C MET A 545 -26.94 -19.96 -29.56
N ILE A 546 -26.71 -18.66 -29.74
CA ILE A 546 -27.78 -17.67 -29.94
C ILE A 546 -28.55 -17.98 -31.22
N SER A 547 -27.86 -18.32 -32.32
CA SER A 547 -28.51 -18.72 -33.57
C SER A 547 -29.36 -19.99 -33.43
N ARG A 548 -28.97 -20.92 -32.56
CA ARG A 548 -29.68 -22.19 -32.35
C ARG A 548 -30.84 -22.09 -31.35
N TYR A 549 -30.65 -21.37 -30.25
CA TYR A 549 -31.56 -21.38 -29.09
C TYR A 549 -32.23 -20.03 -28.82
N GLY A 550 -31.76 -18.95 -29.45
CA GLY A 550 -32.20 -17.59 -29.19
C GLY A 550 -31.53 -16.96 -27.98
N LEU A 551 -31.38 -15.63 -28.01
CA LEU A 551 -30.70 -14.85 -26.96
C LEU A 551 -31.35 -15.04 -25.58
N ALA A 552 -32.68 -15.08 -25.51
CA ALA A 552 -33.40 -15.24 -24.25
C ALA A 552 -33.05 -16.54 -23.52
N GLN A 553 -32.90 -17.64 -24.27
CA GLN A 553 -32.53 -18.95 -23.72
C GLN A 553 -31.06 -18.96 -23.28
N VAL A 554 -30.15 -18.47 -24.12
CA VAL A 554 -28.71 -18.42 -23.77
C VAL A 554 -28.47 -17.54 -22.54
N ARG A 555 -29.14 -16.38 -22.47
CA ARG A 555 -29.10 -15.50 -21.29
C ARG A 555 -29.62 -16.18 -20.02
N SER A 556 -30.63 -17.05 -20.11
CA SER A 556 -31.13 -17.79 -18.94
C SER A 556 -30.04 -18.67 -18.30
N TRP A 557 -29.08 -19.13 -19.10
CA TRP A 557 -27.96 -19.95 -18.64
C TRP A 557 -26.97 -19.19 -17.75
N LEU A 558 -26.95 -17.85 -17.77
CA LEU A 558 -26.18 -17.05 -16.80
C LEU A 558 -26.64 -17.32 -15.34
N GLY A 559 -27.92 -17.64 -15.15
CA GLY A 559 -28.47 -18.02 -13.86
C GLY A 559 -28.50 -19.53 -13.63
N SER A 560 -28.85 -20.32 -14.66
CA SER A 560 -29.12 -21.75 -14.51
C SER A 560 -27.94 -22.68 -14.78
N GLY A 561 -26.86 -22.19 -15.38
CA GLY A 561 -25.80 -23.02 -15.95
C GLY A 561 -26.09 -23.45 -17.39
N VAL A 562 -25.03 -23.90 -18.08
CA VAL A 562 -25.08 -24.38 -19.46
C VAL A 562 -25.56 -25.85 -19.48
N PRO A 563 -26.65 -26.19 -20.19
CA PRO A 563 -27.10 -27.57 -20.32
C PRO A 563 -26.06 -28.47 -21.01
N ALA A 564 -25.92 -29.72 -20.56
CA ALA A 564 -24.95 -30.66 -21.15
C ALA A 564 -25.18 -30.94 -22.65
N ASN A 565 -26.41 -30.78 -23.13
CA ASN A 565 -26.80 -30.96 -24.53
C ASN A 565 -26.75 -29.66 -25.36
N ALA A 566 -26.36 -28.53 -24.76
CA ALA A 566 -26.22 -27.26 -25.47
C ALA A 566 -24.99 -27.23 -26.39
N ASN A 567 -24.03 -28.13 -26.14
CA ASN A 567 -22.70 -28.15 -26.76
C ASN A 567 -22.62 -28.71 -28.17
#